data_AF-A0A6G1DZY1-F1
#
_entry.id   AF-A0A6G1DZY1-F1
#
_cell.length_a   1.000
_cell.length_b   1.000
_cell.length_c   1.000
_cell.angle_alpha   90.00
_cell.angle_beta   90.00
_cell.angle_gamma   90.00
#
_symmetry.space_group_name_H-M   'P 1'
#
loop_
_entity.id
_entity.type
_entity.pdbx_description
1 polymer ?
#
loop_
_entity_poly.entity_id
_entity_poly.type
_entity_poly.pdbx_seq_one_letter_code
_entity_poly.pdbx_strand_id
1 'polypeptide(L)'
;MVAAPPLTVGETRSGLSRGQLWACAVIVPCFIIATYLAEAYGVASQYGPAFFSSVPWRLPLLVSFAVYQSMVSCVRSYINLYLPHTPVHVDEATQNVGFVGIGLTLGVIQSIVLVAANDSRVVMAFTCGIAVFNVGVLVLWAWLIARYRRPGYHLPLPNNSNPDEMIVLLMQQRI
;
A
#
# COMPACT_ATOMS: atom_id res chain seq x y z
N MET A 1 -26.94 -3.22 -26.64
CA MET A 1 -25.51 -3.63 -26.62
C MET A 1 -25.15 -3.94 -25.18
N VAL A 2 -24.78 -5.18 -24.87
CA VAL A 2 -24.28 -5.54 -23.53
C VAL A 2 -22.81 -5.15 -23.49
N ALA A 3 -22.43 -4.24 -22.60
CA ALA A 3 -21.03 -3.87 -22.41
C ALA A 3 -20.23 -5.11 -21.98
N ALA A 4 -19.07 -5.32 -22.59
CA ALA A 4 -18.17 -6.40 -22.22
C ALA A 4 -17.82 -6.29 -20.71
N PRO A 5 -17.74 -7.42 -19.98
CA PRO A 5 -17.37 -7.38 -18.58
C PRO A 5 -16.00 -6.72 -18.40
N PRO A 6 -15.82 -5.90 -17.35
CA PRO A 6 -14.57 -5.18 -17.14
C PRO A 6 -13.42 -6.16 -16.87
N LEU A 7 -12.30 -5.96 -17.57
CA LEU A 7 -11.07 -6.75 -17.38
C LEU A 7 -10.65 -6.70 -15.92
N THR A 8 -10.36 -7.86 -15.35
CA THR A 8 -9.98 -8.01 -13.94
C THR A 8 -8.46 -8.10 -13.76
N VAL A 9 -7.99 -7.75 -12.57
CA VAL A 9 -6.57 -7.83 -12.20
C VAL A 9 -6.05 -9.26 -12.32
N GLY A 10 -6.86 -10.26 -11.95
CA GLY A 10 -6.51 -11.67 -12.06
C GLY A 10 -6.27 -12.13 -13.50
N GLU A 11 -7.10 -11.68 -14.45
CA GLU A 11 -6.94 -11.98 -15.88
C GLU A 11 -5.68 -11.33 -16.44
N THR A 12 -5.47 -10.05 -16.10
CA THR A 12 -4.32 -9.26 -16.58
C THR A 12 -2.98 -9.78 -16.05
N ARG A 13 -2.96 -10.34 -14.84
CA ARG A 13 -1.74 -10.83 -14.19
C ARG A 13 -1.63 -12.36 -14.15
N SER A 14 -2.42 -13.05 -14.98
CA SER A 14 -2.41 -14.51 -15.11
C SER A 14 -1.03 -15.08 -15.50
N GLY A 15 -0.19 -14.30 -16.19
CA GLY A 15 1.18 -14.67 -16.55
C GLY A 15 2.24 -14.46 -15.47
N LEU A 16 1.90 -13.84 -14.33
CA LEU A 16 2.85 -13.60 -13.24
C LEU A 16 2.75 -14.69 -12.18
N SER A 17 3.91 -15.21 -11.76
CA SER A 17 3.93 -16.16 -10.64
C SER A 17 3.53 -15.46 -9.34
N ARG A 18 2.84 -16.20 -8.46
CA ARG A 18 2.49 -15.71 -7.13
C ARG A 18 3.73 -15.30 -6.33
N GLY A 19 4.87 -15.97 -6.53
CA GLY A 19 6.15 -15.63 -5.92
C GLY A 19 6.67 -14.24 -6.33
N GLN A 20 6.58 -13.87 -7.62
CA GLN A 20 6.96 -12.53 -8.09
C GLN A 20 6.09 -11.44 -7.47
N LEU A 21 4.78 -11.68 -7.35
CA LEU A 21 3.86 -10.73 -6.71
C LEU A 21 4.20 -10.52 -5.23
N TRP A 22 4.54 -11.60 -4.51
CA TRP A 22 5.01 -11.53 -3.12
C TRP A 22 6.35 -10.81 -2.98
N ALA A 23 7.30 -11.10 -3.88
CA ALA A 23 8.58 -10.41 -3.90
C ALA A 23 8.37 -8.90 -4.06
N CYS A 24 7.52 -8.47 -5.00
CA CYS A 24 7.19 -7.05 -5.16
C CYS A 24 6.52 -6.46 -3.90
N ALA A 25 5.60 -7.20 -3.28
CA ALA A 25 4.87 -6.76 -2.08
C ALA A 25 5.79 -6.50 -0.88
N VAL A 26 6.93 -7.19 -0.80
CA VAL A 26 7.92 -7.02 0.27
C VAL A 26 9.02 -6.03 -0.14
N ILE A 27 9.57 -6.19 -1.33
CA ILE A 27 10.75 -5.42 -1.78
C ILE A 27 10.40 -3.95 -1.97
N VAL A 28 9.27 -3.62 -2.59
CA VAL A 28 8.94 -2.23 -2.93
C VAL A 28 8.75 -1.37 -1.67
N PRO A 29 7.93 -1.76 -0.66
CA PRO A 29 7.82 -0.98 0.57
C PRO A 29 9.14 -0.87 1.34
N CYS A 30 9.95 -1.93 1.38
CA CYS A 30 11.27 -1.90 2.02
C CYS A 30 12.23 -0.94 1.31
N PHE A 31 12.24 -0.93 -0.02
CA PHE A 31 13.06 -0.02 -0.81
C PHE A 31 12.66 1.45 -0.60
N ILE A 32 11.35 1.73 -0.52
CA ILE A 32 10.81 3.05 -0.20
C ILE A 32 11.32 3.51 1.17
N ILE A 33 11.18 2.68 2.22
CA ILE A 33 11.66 3.01 3.57
C ILE A 33 13.17 3.25 3.58
N ALA A 34 13.95 2.40 2.91
CA ALA A 34 15.40 2.54 2.83
C ALA A 34 15.81 3.86 2.14
N THR A 35 15.06 4.29 1.13
CA THR A 35 15.31 5.55 0.40
C THR A 35 15.10 6.75 1.33
N TYR A 36 14.00 6.81 2.08
CA TYR A 36 13.76 7.92 3.01
C TYR A 36 14.68 7.88 4.24
N LEU A 37 15.11 6.68 4.66
CA LEU A 37 16.15 6.57 5.68
C LEU A 37 17.48 7.15 5.17
N ALA A 38 17.87 6.82 3.93
CA ALA A 38 19.05 7.39 3.30
C ALA A 38 18.96 8.91 3.14
N GLU A 39 17.78 9.44 2.77
CA GLU A 39 17.51 10.88 2.73
C GLU A 39 17.69 11.51 4.12
N ALA A 40 17.13 10.91 5.17
CA ALA A 40 17.28 11.39 6.54
C ALA A 40 18.76 11.50 6.94
N TYR A 41 19.55 10.46 6.66
CA TYR A 41 20.98 10.46 6.92
C TYR A 41 21.73 11.50 6.07
N GLY A 42 21.39 11.62 4.79
CA GLY A 42 21.99 12.61 3.88
C GLY A 42 21.78 14.04 4.39
N VAL A 43 20.55 14.39 4.72
CA VAL A 43 20.19 15.72 5.25
C VAL A 43 20.87 15.98 6.61
N ALA A 44 20.88 14.99 7.52
CA ALA A 44 21.58 15.13 8.79
C ALA A 44 23.10 15.29 8.61
N SER A 45 23.70 14.64 7.61
CA SER A 45 25.13 14.78 7.31
C SER A 45 25.49 16.15 6.72
N GLN A 46 24.59 16.72 5.91
CA GLN A 46 24.81 18.00 5.22
C GLN A 46 24.53 19.22 6.12
N TYR A 47 23.46 19.19 6.91
CA TYR A 47 23.01 20.32 7.74
C TYR A 47 23.30 20.15 9.23
N GLY A 48 23.87 19.01 9.62
CA GLY A 48 24.21 18.67 11.00
C GLY A 48 23.09 17.95 11.77
N PRO A 49 23.43 17.30 12.91
CA PRO A 49 22.50 16.48 13.68
C PRO A 49 21.33 17.27 14.29
N ALA A 50 21.50 18.59 14.45
CA ALA A 50 20.46 19.48 14.98
C ALA A 50 19.36 19.82 13.97
N PHE A 51 19.50 19.44 12.70
CA PHE A 51 18.54 19.77 11.65
C PHE A 51 17.11 19.31 11.99
N PHE A 52 16.97 18.06 12.44
CA PHE A 52 15.68 17.49 12.81
C PHE A 52 15.18 17.95 14.19
N SER A 53 16.08 18.29 15.12
CA SER A 53 15.70 18.77 16.45
C SER A 53 15.32 20.25 16.47
N SER A 54 15.86 21.05 15.55
CA SER A 54 15.53 22.49 15.43
C SER A 54 14.08 22.75 15.03
N VAL A 55 13.48 21.85 14.26
CA VAL A 55 12.07 21.89 13.88
C VAL A 55 11.45 20.51 14.10
N PRO A 56 10.68 20.30 15.18
CA PRO A 56 10.27 18.97 15.65
C PRO A 56 9.39 18.20 14.66
N TRP A 57 8.78 18.90 13.69
CA TRP A 57 7.91 18.31 12.68
C TRP A 57 8.66 17.77 11.45
N ARG A 58 9.95 18.07 11.25
CA ARG A 58 10.70 17.61 10.06
C ARG A 58 10.85 16.10 9.98
N LEU A 59 11.12 15.45 11.11
CA LEU A 59 11.23 13.99 11.14
C LEU A 59 9.86 13.31 11.00
N PRO A 60 8.80 13.72 11.73
CA PRO A 60 7.44 13.27 11.47
C PRO A 60 7.00 13.45 10.01
N LEU A 61 7.36 14.57 9.39
CA LEU A 61 7.07 14.85 8.00
C LEU A 61 7.65 13.76 7.09
N LEU A 62 8.96 13.50 7.20
CA LEU A 62 9.65 12.47 6.41
C LEU A 62 9.09 11.07 6.64
N VAL A 63 8.85 10.71 7.91
CA VAL A 63 8.27 9.41 8.27
C VAL A 63 6.85 9.27 7.70
N SER A 64 6.01 10.29 7.84
CA SER A 64 4.62 10.25 7.34
C SER A 64 4.54 10.09 5.82
N PHE A 65 5.50 10.68 5.09
CA PHE A 65 5.58 10.57 3.65
C PHE A 65 6.09 9.20 3.20
N ALA A 66 7.12 8.67 3.87
CA ALA A 66 7.60 7.30 3.65
C ALA A 66 6.47 6.29 3.86
N VAL A 67 5.71 6.45 4.96
CA VAL A 67 4.56 5.61 5.28
C VAL A 67 3.47 5.72 4.20
N TYR A 68 3.18 6.92 3.69
CA TYR A 68 2.21 7.11 2.60
C TYR A 68 2.60 6.30 1.35
N GLN A 69 3.84 6.47 0.88
CA GLN A 69 4.32 5.77 -0.32
C GLN A 69 4.35 4.25 -0.14
N SER A 70 4.82 3.79 1.03
CA SER A 70 4.83 2.36 1.36
C SER A 70 3.41 1.80 1.45
N MET A 71 2.45 2.53 2.06
CA MET A 71 1.07 2.07 2.13
C MET A 71 0.40 1.99 0.76
N VAL A 72 0.58 2.98 -0.12
CA VAL A 72 0.04 2.90 -1.50
C VAL A 72 0.59 1.67 -2.23
N SER A 73 1.90 1.40 -2.09
CA SER A 73 2.54 0.18 -2.61
C SER A 73 1.93 -1.11 -2.03
N CYS A 74 1.70 -1.15 -0.71
CA CYS A 74 1.09 -2.29 -0.04
C CYS A 74 -0.36 -2.51 -0.50
N VAL A 75 -1.17 -1.46 -0.63
CA VAL A 75 -2.55 -1.54 -1.13
C VAL A 75 -2.57 -2.10 -2.55
N ARG A 76 -1.70 -1.57 -3.42
CA ARG A 76 -1.55 -2.08 -4.78
C ARG A 76 -1.16 -3.57 -4.78
N SER A 77 -0.18 -3.95 -3.96
CA SER A 77 0.26 -5.34 -3.85
C SER A 77 -0.85 -6.24 -3.32
N TYR A 78 -1.66 -5.75 -2.39
CA TYR A 78 -2.81 -6.45 -1.85
C TYR A 78 -3.88 -6.71 -2.92
N ILE A 79 -4.21 -5.70 -3.74
CA ILE A 79 -5.14 -5.86 -4.88
C ILE A 79 -4.66 -7.01 -5.78
N ASN A 80 -3.37 -7.01 -6.12
CA ASN A 80 -2.76 -7.98 -7.02
C ASN A 80 -2.66 -9.39 -6.44
N LEU A 81 -2.48 -9.54 -5.12
CA LEU A 81 -2.32 -10.84 -4.46
C LEU A 81 -3.63 -11.48 -4.00
N TYR A 82 -4.62 -10.66 -3.62
CA TYR A 82 -5.79 -11.10 -2.86
C TYR A 82 -7.14 -10.69 -3.43
N LEU A 83 -7.18 -9.74 -4.36
CA LEU A 83 -8.43 -9.26 -4.95
C LEU A 83 -8.45 -9.46 -6.47
N PRO A 84 -8.40 -10.71 -6.97
CA PRO A 84 -8.29 -11.01 -8.40
C PRO A 84 -9.48 -10.48 -9.22
N HIS A 85 -10.64 -10.28 -8.59
CA HIS A 85 -11.86 -9.75 -9.22
C HIS A 85 -11.90 -8.22 -9.27
N THR A 86 -10.90 -7.52 -8.73
CA THR A 86 -10.86 -6.06 -8.80
C THR A 86 -10.73 -5.66 -10.27
N PRO A 87 -11.52 -4.68 -10.75
CA PRO A 87 -11.33 -4.13 -12.09
C PRO A 87 -9.93 -3.54 -12.26
N VAL A 88 -9.32 -3.73 -13.42
CA VAL A 88 -7.95 -3.25 -13.71
C VAL A 88 -7.79 -1.76 -13.51
N HIS A 89 -8.79 -0.97 -13.88
CA HIS A 89 -8.76 0.49 -13.73
C HIS A 89 -8.57 0.94 -12.27
N VAL A 90 -8.89 0.11 -11.28
CA VAL A 90 -8.66 0.41 -9.86
C VAL A 90 -7.17 0.19 -9.49
N ASP A 91 -6.52 -0.86 -9.99
CA ASP A 91 -5.05 -1.03 -9.85
C ASP A 91 -4.31 0.10 -10.56
N GLU A 92 -4.74 0.44 -11.78
CA GLU A 92 -4.16 1.53 -12.57
C GLU A 92 -4.37 2.89 -11.91
N ALA A 93 -5.56 3.18 -11.38
CA ALA A 93 -5.80 4.42 -10.64
C ALA A 93 -4.94 4.50 -9.37
N THR A 94 -4.77 3.37 -8.66
CA THR A 94 -3.90 3.31 -7.47
C THR A 94 -2.45 3.65 -7.85
N GLN A 95 -1.97 3.15 -8.98
CA GLN A 95 -0.62 3.45 -9.48
C GLN A 95 -0.50 4.88 -10.02
N ASN A 96 -1.34 5.26 -10.97
CA ASN A 96 -1.19 6.49 -11.73
C ASN A 96 -1.59 7.73 -10.91
N VAL A 97 -2.65 7.62 -10.11
CA VAL A 97 -3.11 8.74 -9.28
C VAL A 97 -2.43 8.71 -7.91
N GLY A 98 -2.46 7.57 -7.22
CA GLY A 98 -1.91 7.46 -5.87
C GLY A 98 -0.39 7.60 -5.83
N PHE A 99 0.31 6.79 -6.62
CA PHE A 99 1.77 6.71 -6.59
C PHE A 99 2.43 7.80 -7.45
N VAL A 100 2.04 7.91 -8.73
CA VAL A 100 2.66 8.87 -9.66
C VAL A 100 2.14 10.28 -9.43
N GLY A 101 0.83 10.51 -9.55
CA GLY A 101 0.26 11.86 -9.44
C GLY A 101 0.47 12.48 -8.06
N ILE A 102 -0.22 11.95 -7.05
CA ILE A 102 -0.19 12.47 -5.68
C ILE A 102 1.18 12.23 -5.05
N GLY A 103 1.73 11.03 -5.16
CA GLY A 103 3.01 10.68 -4.54
C GLY A 103 4.19 11.52 -5.03
N LEU A 104 4.36 11.73 -6.35
CA LEU A 104 5.44 12.60 -6.84
C LEU A 104 5.20 14.06 -6.47
N THR A 105 3.97 14.56 -6.59
CA THR A 105 3.64 15.95 -6.25
C THR A 105 3.92 16.22 -4.77
N LEU A 106 3.44 15.35 -3.88
CA LEU A 106 3.74 15.44 -2.45
C LEU A 106 5.25 15.30 -2.19
N GLY A 107 5.97 14.47 -2.94
CA GLY A 107 7.42 14.30 -2.82
C GLY A 107 8.21 15.56 -3.17
N VAL A 108 7.84 16.28 -4.23
CA VAL A 108 8.49 17.56 -4.57
C VAL A 108 8.23 18.59 -3.48
N ILE A 109 6.98 18.73 -3.03
CA ILE A 109 6.62 19.69 -1.98
C ILE A 109 7.31 19.31 -0.67
N GLN A 110 7.35 18.02 -0.34
CA GLN A 110 8.05 17.45 0.82
C GLN A 110 9.51 17.87 0.86
N SER A 111 10.28 17.65 -0.22
CA SER A 111 11.70 18.01 -0.25
C SER A 111 11.91 19.51 -0.09
N ILE A 112 11.04 20.33 -0.69
CA ILE A 112 11.09 21.80 -0.52
C ILE A 112 10.80 22.18 0.92
N VAL A 113 9.70 21.69 1.50
CA VAL A 113 9.29 22.01 2.88
C VAL A 113 10.34 21.52 3.89
N LEU A 114 10.91 20.35 3.67
CA LEU A 114 11.93 19.78 4.56
C LEU A 114 13.14 20.72 4.68
N VAL A 115 13.67 21.19 3.55
CA VAL A 115 14.92 21.97 3.50
C VAL A 115 14.69 23.48 3.67
N ALA A 116 13.65 24.04 3.04
CA ALA A 116 13.46 25.49 2.97
C ALA A 116 12.54 26.05 4.06
N ALA A 117 11.66 25.23 4.67
CA ALA A 117 10.77 25.73 5.71
C ALA A 117 11.50 25.78 7.06
N ASN A 118 11.72 27.00 7.54
CA ASN A 118 12.18 27.26 8.91
C ASN A 118 11.00 27.49 9.88
N ASP A 119 9.81 27.81 9.36
CA ASP A 119 8.61 27.94 10.18
C ASP A 119 8.03 26.56 10.52
N SER A 120 8.06 26.22 11.81
CA SER A 120 7.52 24.99 12.36
C SER A 120 6.03 24.78 12.03
N ARG A 121 5.24 25.86 11.91
CA ARG A 121 3.81 25.79 11.59
C ARG A 121 3.55 25.27 10.18
N VAL A 122 4.40 25.67 9.23
CA VAL A 122 4.31 25.22 7.83
C VAL A 122 4.62 23.72 7.74
N VAL A 123 5.71 23.29 8.38
CA VAL A 123 6.11 21.87 8.42
C VAL A 123 5.04 21.03 9.10
N MET A 124 4.48 21.51 10.22
CA MET A 124 3.38 20.85 10.93
C MET A 124 2.14 20.70 10.06
N ALA A 125 1.69 21.80 9.42
CA ALA A 125 0.49 21.78 8.59
C ALA A 125 0.63 20.79 7.43
N PHE A 126 1.80 20.78 6.77
CA PHE A 126 2.07 19.86 5.68
C PHE A 126 2.15 18.39 6.17
N THR A 127 2.77 18.15 7.32
CA THR A 127 2.79 16.83 7.97
C THR A 127 1.38 16.32 8.26
N CYS A 128 0.52 17.18 8.80
CA CYS A 128 -0.88 16.84 9.06
C CYS A 128 -1.63 16.54 7.77
N GLY A 129 -1.38 17.29 6.70
CA GLY A 129 -1.92 17.01 5.37
C GLY A 129 -1.55 15.62 4.88
N ILE A 130 -0.27 15.24 4.95
CA ILE A 130 0.20 13.89 4.59
C ILE A 130 -0.45 12.83 5.50
N ALA A 131 -0.59 13.09 6.79
CA ALA A 131 -1.28 12.18 7.71
C ALA A 131 -2.75 11.95 7.30
N VAL A 132 -3.47 12.98 6.83
CA VAL A 132 -4.82 12.82 6.28
C VAL A 132 -4.82 11.94 5.03
N PHE A 133 -3.84 12.11 4.13
CA PHE A 133 -3.70 11.22 2.97
C PHE A 133 -3.44 9.76 3.38
N ASN A 134 -2.62 9.53 4.40
CA ASN A 134 -2.40 8.19 4.97
C ASN A 134 -3.72 7.55 5.45
N VAL A 135 -4.54 8.31 6.18
CA VAL A 135 -5.88 7.85 6.59
C VAL A 135 -6.77 7.57 5.38
N GLY A 136 -6.73 8.42 4.36
CA GLY A 136 -7.45 8.21 3.10
C GLY A 136 -7.07 6.90 2.41
N VAL A 137 -5.78 6.56 2.37
CA VAL A 137 -5.29 5.29 1.82
C VAL A 137 -5.77 4.10 2.64
N LEU A 138 -5.79 4.20 3.97
CA LEU A 138 -6.34 3.15 4.85
C LEU A 138 -7.84 2.94 4.63
N VAL A 139 -8.61 4.03 4.52
CA VAL A 139 -10.04 3.97 4.23
C VAL A 139 -10.29 3.36 2.85
N LEU A 140 -9.53 3.76 1.83
CA LEU A 140 -9.59 3.15 0.50
C LEU A 140 -9.30 1.65 0.58
N TRP A 141 -8.27 1.25 1.32
CA TRP A 141 -7.91 -0.15 1.47
C TRP A 141 -9.01 -0.98 2.15
N ALA A 142 -9.58 -0.48 3.24
CA ALA A 142 -10.71 -1.10 3.93
C ALA A 142 -11.93 -1.21 3.01
N TRP A 143 -12.21 -0.17 2.23
CA TRP A 143 -13.28 -0.17 1.24
C TRP A 143 -13.05 -1.21 0.13
N LEU A 144 -11.83 -1.33 -0.39
CA LEU A 144 -11.48 -2.35 -1.40
C LEU A 144 -11.70 -3.76 -0.86
N ILE A 145 -11.30 -4.01 0.39
CA ILE A 145 -11.54 -5.27 1.07
C ILE A 145 -13.05 -5.52 1.16
N ALA A 146 -13.83 -4.57 1.68
CA ALA A 146 -15.27 -4.73 1.83
C ALA A 146 -15.99 -4.95 0.50
N ARG A 147 -15.51 -4.32 -0.59
CA ARG A 147 -16.14 -4.36 -1.90
C ARG A 147 -15.79 -5.61 -2.71
N TYR A 148 -14.52 -6.03 -2.70
CA TYR A 148 -14.00 -7.03 -3.63
C TYR A 148 -13.57 -8.33 -2.95
N ARG A 149 -13.36 -8.33 -1.63
CA ARG A 149 -13.17 -9.58 -0.90
C ARG A 149 -14.55 -10.19 -0.74
N ARG A 150 -14.86 -11.24 -1.53
CA ARG A 150 -16.08 -12.01 -1.30
C ARG A 150 -16.10 -12.46 0.17
N PRO A 151 -17.25 -12.43 0.86
CA PRO A 151 -17.43 -13.27 2.03
C PRO A 151 -17.06 -14.66 1.57
N GLY A 152 -16.04 -15.26 2.19
CA GLY A 152 -15.73 -16.65 1.94
C GLY A 152 -17.04 -17.42 2.05
N TYR A 153 -17.28 -18.30 1.10
CA TYR A 153 -18.29 -19.32 1.20
C TYR A 153 -18.39 -19.73 2.67
N HIS A 154 -19.49 -19.38 3.35
CA HIS A 154 -20.01 -20.25 4.38
C HIS A 154 -20.26 -21.53 3.60
N LEU A 155 -19.26 -22.43 3.56
CA LEU A 155 -19.52 -23.84 3.36
C LEU A 155 -20.66 -24.11 4.35
N PRO A 156 -21.85 -24.51 3.89
CA PRO A 156 -22.77 -25.13 4.83
C PRO A 156 -21.97 -26.31 5.36
N LEU A 157 -21.48 -26.20 6.60
CA LEU A 157 -20.98 -27.36 7.32
C LEU A 157 -22.11 -28.37 7.21
N PRO A 158 -21.91 -29.54 6.56
CA PRO A 158 -22.91 -30.58 6.59
C PRO A 158 -23.08 -30.88 8.07
N ASN A 159 -24.25 -30.58 8.61
CA ASN A 159 -24.56 -30.67 10.03
C ASN A 159 -24.50 -32.12 10.58
N ASN A 160 -23.91 -33.07 9.83
CA ASN A 160 -23.97 -34.51 10.09
C ASN A 160 -22.76 -35.32 9.58
N SER A 161 -21.60 -34.74 9.27
CA SER A 161 -20.45 -35.56 8.81
C SER A 161 -19.53 -35.99 9.97
N ASN A 162 -19.60 -37.28 10.27
CA ASN A 162 -18.73 -38.06 11.15
C ASN A 162 -17.23 -37.74 10.88
N PRO A 163 -16.38 -37.51 11.91
CA PRO A 163 -14.98 -37.09 11.78
C PRO A 163 -14.12 -37.96 10.84
N ASP A 164 -14.49 -39.21 10.62
CA ASP A 164 -13.74 -40.14 9.77
C ASP A 164 -13.79 -39.77 8.27
N GLU A 165 -14.88 -39.18 7.77
CA GLU A 165 -14.95 -38.74 6.36
C GLU A 165 -14.08 -37.50 6.10
N MET A 166 -13.90 -36.66 7.13
CA MET A 166 -13.06 -35.45 7.02
C MET A 166 -11.58 -35.81 6.88
N ILE A 167 -11.13 -36.89 7.51
CA ILE A 167 -9.75 -37.37 7.42
C ILE A 167 -9.47 -37.98 6.04
N VAL A 168 -10.43 -38.71 5.47
CA VAL A 168 -10.30 -39.30 4.13
C VAL A 168 -10.21 -38.21 3.05
N LEU A 169 -11.04 -37.16 3.14
CA LEU A 169 -10.98 -36.03 2.21
C LEU A 169 -9.66 -35.25 2.31
N LEU A 170 -9.13 -35.07 3.52
CA LEU A 170 -7.83 -34.40 3.72
C LEU A 170 -6.64 -35.23 3.23
N MET A 171 -6.74 -36.57 3.25
CA MET A 171 -5.70 -37.44 2.68
C MET A 171 -5.78 -37.52 1.16
N GLN A 172 -6.99 -37.51 0.57
CA GLN A 172 -7.16 -37.60 -0.88
C GLN A 172 -6.78 -36.32 -1.63
N GLN A 173 -6.78 -35.17 -0.94
CA GLN A 173 -6.32 -33.89 -1.51
C GLN A 173 -4.79 -33.72 -1.51
N ARG A 174 -4.03 -34.72 -1.03
CA ARG A 174 -2.57 -34.66 -0.85
C ARG A 174 -1.78 -35.63 -1.74
N ILE A 175 -2.40 -36.16 -2.80
CA ILE A 175 -1.77 -36.94 -3.88
C ILE A 175 -2.07 -36.22 -5.20
#